data_AF-A0A7C6TZE5-F1
#
_entry.id   AF-A0A7C6TZE5-F1
#
_cell.length_a   1.000
_cell.length_b   1.000
_cell.length_c   1.000
_cell.angle_alpha   90.00
_cell.angle_beta   90.00
_cell.angle_gamma   90.00
#
_symmetry.space_group_name_H-M   'P 1'
#
loop_
_entity.id
_entity.type
_entity.pdbx_description
1 polymer ?
#
loop_
_entity_poly.entity_id
_entity_poly.type
_entity_poly.pdbx_seq_one_letter_code
_entity_poly.pdbx_strand_id
1 'polypeptide(L)'
;MKFKRIFLIVMDSLGVGASEDAHQYFNDGVDDSKSNTLGHIAESMDLKIPNLEKLGIGNIIDIKGTKALEKHPSYVTKIREKSLGKDTMTGHWEITGLYVTTPFKTFTDHGFPQELIDELELKTGRKVIGNIAASGTEIIKDLGEVHVKTGDLIVYTSADSVLQIAMHEEVIPIEEQYRISQIARD
;
A
#
# COMPACT_ATOMS: atom_id res chain seq x y z
N MET A 1 12.45 -26.49 -20.58
CA MET A 1 11.50 -25.96 -19.57
C MET A 1 10.27 -26.85 -19.51
N LYS A 2 9.74 -27.12 -18.31
CA LYS A 2 8.54 -27.97 -18.11
C LYS A 2 7.25 -27.32 -18.64
N PHE A 3 7.16 -26.00 -18.64
CA PHE A 3 6.01 -25.23 -19.13
C PHE A 3 6.44 -24.22 -20.20
N LYS A 4 5.62 -23.99 -21.23
CA LYS A 4 5.89 -23.04 -22.33
C LYS A 4 5.67 -21.58 -21.92
N ARG A 5 4.69 -21.33 -21.05
CA ARG A 5 4.33 -20.01 -20.51
C ARG A 5 3.91 -20.18 -19.05
N ILE A 6 4.16 -19.17 -18.24
CA ILE A 6 3.70 -19.07 -16.86
C ILE A 6 2.84 -17.81 -16.77
N PHE A 7 1.67 -17.93 -16.17
CA PHE A 7 0.78 -16.81 -15.86
C PHE A 7 0.78 -16.64 -14.35
N LEU A 8 1.37 -15.54 -13.89
CA LEU A 8 1.34 -15.14 -12.49
C LEU A 8 0.22 -14.12 -12.33
N ILE A 9 -0.71 -14.38 -11.40
CA ILE A 9 -1.83 -13.49 -11.07
C ILE A 9 -1.73 -13.20 -9.59
N VAL A 10 -1.60 -11.92 -9.25
CA VAL A 10 -1.60 -11.43 -7.87
C VAL A 10 -2.99 -10.87 -7.57
N MET A 11 -3.67 -11.44 -6.58
CA MET A 11 -4.89 -10.86 -6.00
C MET A 11 -4.46 -9.97 -4.85
N ASP A 12 -4.24 -8.69 -5.16
CA ASP A 12 -3.63 -7.74 -4.24
C ASP A 12 -4.41 -7.68 -2.91
N SER A 13 -3.67 -7.65 -1.80
CA SER A 13 -4.14 -7.68 -0.40
C SER A 13 -4.95 -8.90 0.08
N LEU A 14 -5.18 -9.94 -0.73
CA LEU A 14 -5.99 -11.12 -0.34
C LEU A 14 -5.24 -12.10 0.58
N GLY A 15 -5.06 -11.72 1.85
CA GLY A 15 -4.43 -12.54 2.89
C GLY A 15 -5.28 -13.73 3.35
N VAL A 16 -4.62 -14.81 3.75
CA VAL A 16 -5.24 -16.07 4.26
C VAL A 16 -4.94 -16.32 5.74
N GLY A 17 -4.90 -15.25 6.53
CA GLY A 17 -4.61 -15.27 7.97
C GLY A 17 -3.25 -14.66 8.32
N ALA A 18 -3.12 -14.30 9.60
CA ALA A 18 -1.92 -13.69 10.15
C ALA A 18 -0.68 -14.58 9.97
N SER A 19 0.45 -13.94 9.64
CA SER A 19 1.78 -14.57 9.65
C SER A 19 2.27 -14.82 11.09
N GLU A 20 3.29 -15.65 11.24
CA GLU A 20 3.90 -15.97 12.54
C GLU A 20 4.50 -14.73 13.24
N ASP A 21 4.98 -13.78 12.45
CA ASP A 21 5.59 -12.52 12.87
C ASP A 21 4.59 -11.35 12.86
N ALA A 22 3.29 -11.59 12.67
CA ALA A 22 2.27 -10.54 12.56
C ALA A 22 2.22 -9.61 13.79
N HIS A 23 2.63 -10.07 14.97
CA HIS A 23 2.74 -9.27 16.20
C HIS A 23 3.76 -8.12 16.10
N GLN A 24 4.65 -8.12 15.09
CA GLN A 24 5.61 -7.05 14.84
C GLN A 24 5.05 -5.93 13.97
N TYR A 25 3.86 -6.14 13.39
CA TYR A 25 3.19 -5.19 12.51
C TYR A 25 1.91 -4.70 13.15
N PHE A 26 1.58 -3.43 12.90
CA PHE A 26 0.48 -2.76 13.58
C PHE A 26 -0.41 -2.01 12.58
N ASN A 27 -1.67 -1.83 12.94
CA ASN A 27 -2.65 -0.93 12.32
C ASN A 27 -3.33 -0.16 13.47
N ASP A 28 -3.26 1.17 13.46
CA ASP A 28 -3.80 2.05 14.52
C ASP A 28 -3.41 1.62 15.94
N GLY A 29 -2.16 1.17 16.11
CA GLY A 29 -1.62 0.70 17.39
C GLY A 29 -2.09 -0.70 17.82
N VAL A 30 -2.88 -1.40 17.01
CA VAL A 30 -3.29 -2.80 17.22
C VAL A 30 -2.41 -3.72 16.38
N ASP A 31 -1.87 -4.77 16.98
CA ASP A 31 -1.02 -5.72 16.26
C ASP A 31 -1.82 -6.63 15.29
N ASP A 32 -1.15 -7.09 14.23
CA ASP A 32 -1.81 -7.82 13.14
C ASP A 32 -2.04 -9.31 13.43
N SER A 33 -1.78 -9.80 14.65
CA SER A 33 -1.86 -11.25 14.98
C SER A 33 -3.27 -11.84 14.82
N LYS A 34 -4.30 -11.00 14.77
CA LYS A 34 -5.70 -11.41 14.55
C LYS A 34 -6.18 -11.17 13.11
N SER A 35 -5.30 -10.71 12.21
CA SER A 35 -5.69 -10.44 10.83
C SER A 35 -6.05 -11.73 10.08
N ASN A 36 -7.13 -11.69 9.30
CA ASN A 36 -7.49 -12.75 8.36
C ASN A 36 -8.44 -12.21 7.29
N THR A 37 -7.90 -11.66 6.20
CA THR A 37 -8.69 -11.02 5.14
C THR A 37 -9.76 -11.95 4.59
N LEU A 38 -9.37 -13.10 4.02
CA LEU A 38 -10.31 -14.02 3.39
C LEU A 38 -11.30 -14.62 4.41
N GLY A 39 -10.83 -14.96 5.62
CA GLY A 39 -11.69 -15.50 6.69
C GLY A 39 -12.74 -14.49 7.16
N HIS A 40 -12.35 -13.27 7.52
CA HIS A 40 -13.28 -12.25 8.01
C HIS A 40 -14.25 -11.77 6.92
N ILE A 41 -13.84 -11.74 5.64
CA ILE A 41 -14.77 -11.51 4.53
C ILE A 41 -15.82 -12.62 4.48
N ALA A 42 -15.41 -13.89 4.53
CA ALA A 42 -16.34 -15.01 4.51
C ALA A 42 -17.26 -15.06 5.74
N GLU A 43 -16.81 -14.55 6.90
CA GLU A 43 -17.63 -14.42 8.10
C GLU A 43 -18.72 -13.35 7.95
N SER A 44 -18.34 -12.20 7.41
CA SER A 44 -19.19 -11.00 7.31
C SER A 44 -20.20 -11.05 6.17
N MET A 45 -19.97 -11.85 5.12
CA MET A 45 -20.89 -11.94 3.97
C MET A 45 -20.99 -13.35 3.37
N ASP A 46 -22.02 -13.57 2.54
CA ASP A 46 -22.17 -14.78 1.72
C ASP A 46 -21.16 -14.77 0.55
N LEU A 47 -19.92 -15.20 0.84
CA LEU A 47 -18.83 -15.21 -0.13
C LEU A 47 -18.95 -16.40 -1.09
N LYS A 48 -19.18 -16.12 -2.39
CA LYS A 48 -19.30 -17.15 -3.44
C LYS A 48 -18.10 -17.14 -4.38
N ILE A 49 -17.19 -18.08 -4.16
CA ILE A 49 -15.96 -18.25 -4.95
C ILE A 49 -15.83 -19.65 -5.57
N PRO A 50 -16.84 -20.15 -6.31
CA PRO A 50 -16.94 -21.55 -6.72
C PRO A 50 -15.78 -22.01 -7.62
N ASN A 51 -15.12 -21.10 -8.34
CA ASN A 51 -13.96 -21.43 -9.16
C ASN A 51 -12.69 -21.60 -8.32
N LEU A 52 -12.48 -20.77 -7.30
CA LEU A 52 -11.37 -20.93 -6.36
C LEU A 52 -11.59 -22.15 -5.45
N GLU A 53 -12.84 -22.42 -5.07
CA GLU A 53 -13.23 -23.65 -4.37
C GLU A 53 -12.82 -24.88 -5.17
N LYS A 54 -13.20 -24.95 -6.45
CA LYS A 54 -12.78 -26.04 -7.36
C LYS A 54 -11.27 -26.17 -7.50
N LEU A 55 -10.53 -25.07 -7.34
CA LEU A 55 -9.06 -25.04 -7.34
C LEU A 55 -8.46 -25.30 -5.94
N GLY A 56 -9.26 -25.62 -4.92
CA GLY A 56 -8.77 -26.03 -3.61
C GLY A 56 -8.49 -24.90 -2.61
N ILE A 57 -9.03 -23.69 -2.78
CA ILE A 57 -8.79 -22.58 -1.83
C ILE A 57 -9.19 -22.94 -0.39
N GLY A 58 -10.29 -23.70 -0.21
CA GLY A 58 -10.77 -24.18 1.08
C GLY A 58 -9.86 -25.23 1.74
N ASN A 59 -8.83 -25.70 1.05
CA ASN A 59 -7.82 -26.59 1.61
C ASN A 59 -6.64 -25.82 2.25
N ILE A 60 -6.55 -24.50 2.06
CA ILE A 60 -5.47 -23.67 2.64
C ILE A 60 -5.82 -23.24 4.07
N ILE A 61 -7.05 -22.78 4.28
CA ILE A 61 -7.63 -22.36 5.57
C ILE A 61 -9.12 -22.71 5.58
N ASP A 62 -9.74 -22.73 6.77
CA ASP A 62 -11.19 -22.80 6.89
C ASP A 62 -11.83 -21.47 6.43
N ILE A 63 -12.82 -21.56 5.55
CA ILE A 63 -13.49 -20.41 4.92
C ILE A 63 -14.98 -20.69 4.92
N LYS A 64 -15.74 -19.89 5.68
CA LYS A 64 -17.19 -20.03 5.76
C LYS A 64 -17.82 -20.02 4.36
N GLY A 65 -18.62 -21.05 4.05
CA GLY A 65 -19.30 -21.19 2.76
C GLY A 65 -18.45 -21.78 1.63
N THR A 66 -17.17 -22.10 1.86
CA THR A 66 -16.28 -22.75 0.88
C THR A 66 -15.77 -24.08 1.42
N LYS A 67 -15.91 -25.17 0.67
CA LYS A 67 -15.54 -26.51 1.17
C LYS A 67 -14.07 -26.83 0.87
N ALA A 68 -13.41 -27.50 1.82
CA ALA A 68 -12.20 -28.26 1.53
C ALA A 68 -12.55 -29.46 0.63
N LEU A 69 -11.72 -29.73 -0.38
CA LEU A 69 -11.93 -30.83 -1.33
C LEU A 69 -10.88 -31.92 -1.14
N GLU A 70 -11.30 -33.19 -1.09
CA GLU A 70 -10.35 -34.32 -1.07
C GLU A 70 -9.56 -34.45 -2.38
N LYS A 71 -10.17 -34.05 -3.51
CA LYS A 71 -9.57 -34.09 -4.84
C LYS A 71 -9.88 -32.79 -5.58
N HIS A 72 -8.84 -32.12 -6.05
CA HIS A 72 -8.91 -30.92 -6.88
C HIS A 72 -7.76 -30.94 -7.91
N PRO A 73 -7.86 -30.21 -9.05
CA PRO A 73 -6.93 -30.35 -10.18
C PRO A 73 -5.64 -29.54 -10.04
N SER A 74 -5.38 -28.97 -8.86
CA SER A 74 -4.38 -27.93 -8.59
C SER A 74 -3.50 -28.30 -7.39
N TYR A 75 -2.36 -27.62 -7.27
CA TYR A 75 -1.59 -27.59 -6.02
C TYR A 75 -1.89 -26.28 -5.31
N VAL A 76 -2.11 -26.35 -4.01
CA VAL A 76 -2.42 -25.18 -3.17
C VAL A 76 -1.56 -25.21 -1.91
N THR A 77 -1.13 -24.03 -1.48
CA THR A 77 -0.42 -23.80 -0.23
C THR A 77 -0.55 -22.31 0.11
N LYS A 78 -0.21 -21.94 1.33
CA LYS A 78 0.11 -20.54 1.68
C LYS A 78 1.62 -20.34 1.66
N ILE A 79 2.02 -19.10 1.45
CA ILE A 79 3.42 -18.66 1.42
C ILE A 79 3.57 -17.61 2.51
N ARG A 80 4.69 -17.65 3.24
CA ARG A 80 5.02 -16.67 4.28
C ARG A 80 6.01 -15.67 3.69
N GLU A 81 5.69 -14.38 3.80
CA GLU A 81 6.63 -13.30 3.48
C GLU A 81 7.82 -13.36 4.43
N LYS A 82 9.01 -13.10 3.91
CA LYS A 82 10.26 -13.12 4.67
C LYS A 82 10.80 -11.72 4.92
N SER A 83 10.58 -10.81 3.99
CA SER A 83 10.98 -9.41 4.05
C SER A 83 10.34 -8.71 5.26
N LEU A 84 10.92 -7.58 5.65
CA LEU A 84 10.55 -6.87 6.87
C LEU A 84 9.50 -5.76 6.65
N GLY A 85 8.90 -5.71 5.47
CA GLY A 85 7.84 -4.77 5.09
C GLY A 85 6.57 -5.51 4.73
N LYS A 86 5.42 -4.85 4.89
CA LYS A 86 4.09 -5.35 4.49
C LYS A 86 3.44 -4.51 3.39
N ASP A 87 4.24 -3.70 2.71
CA ASP A 87 3.81 -2.82 1.62
C ASP A 87 3.82 -3.52 0.26
N THR A 88 3.06 -2.97 -0.70
CA THR A 88 2.90 -3.52 -2.04
C THR A 88 4.24 -3.74 -2.76
N MET A 89 5.20 -2.83 -2.63
CA MET A 89 6.48 -2.95 -3.33
C MET A 89 7.31 -4.10 -2.76
N THR A 90 7.42 -4.18 -1.43
CA THR A 90 8.14 -5.25 -0.73
C THR A 90 7.62 -6.63 -1.17
N GLY A 91 6.30 -6.84 -1.13
CA GLY A 91 5.71 -8.13 -1.50
C GLY A 91 5.94 -8.49 -2.96
N HIS A 92 5.79 -7.54 -3.89
CA HIS A 92 6.04 -7.79 -5.32
C HIS A 92 7.52 -8.07 -5.60
N TRP A 93 8.43 -7.37 -4.93
CA TRP A 93 9.87 -7.60 -5.05
C TRP A 93 10.27 -8.99 -4.54
N GLU A 94 9.71 -9.42 -3.41
CA GLU A 94 9.96 -10.76 -2.86
C GLU A 94 9.41 -11.88 -3.75
N ILE A 95 8.21 -11.70 -4.33
CA ILE A 95 7.65 -12.63 -5.33
C ILE A 95 8.62 -12.84 -6.51
N THR A 96 9.37 -11.79 -6.87
CA THR A 96 10.39 -11.85 -7.95
C THR A 96 11.79 -12.25 -7.49
N GLY A 97 11.99 -12.54 -6.20
CA GLY A 97 13.22 -13.13 -5.66
C GLY A 97 14.12 -12.19 -4.86
N LEU A 98 13.66 -10.97 -4.52
CA LEU A 98 14.39 -10.09 -3.62
C LEU A 98 14.08 -10.38 -2.15
N TYR A 99 14.98 -9.96 -1.26
CA TYR A 99 14.76 -9.98 0.19
C TYR A 99 14.97 -8.57 0.73
N VAL A 100 13.89 -7.93 1.16
CA VAL A 100 13.89 -6.53 1.57
C VAL A 100 14.04 -6.46 3.09
N THR A 101 15.21 -6.04 3.56
CA THR A 101 15.52 -5.90 4.99
C THR A 101 15.29 -4.49 5.53
N THR A 102 14.92 -3.55 4.68
CA THR A 102 14.67 -2.17 5.06
C THR A 102 13.26 -1.83 4.61
N PRO A 103 12.27 -1.80 5.53
CA PRO A 103 10.91 -1.50 5.17
C PRO A 103 10.79 -0.07 4.66
N PHE A 104 9.88 0.14 3.73
CA PHE A 104 9.46 1.47 3.35
C PHE A 104 8.70 2.13 4.51
N LYS A 105 8.89 3.43 4.69
CA LYS A 105 8.22 4.20 5.75
C LYS A 105 6.87 4.67 5.22
N THR A 106 5.81 4.40 5.96
CA THR A 106 4.52 5.06 5.77
C THR A 106 4.44 6.28 6.68
N PHE A 107 3.65 7.28 6.26
CA PHE A 107 3.51 8.55 6.96
C PHE A 107 2.03 8.87 7.24
N THR A 108 1.20 7.82 7.33
CA THR A 108 -0.26 7.93 7.36
C THR A 108 -0.76 8.66 8.60
N ASP A 109 -0.19 8.35 9.77
CA ASP A 109 -0.73 8.80 11.07
C ASP A 109 -0.34 10.25 11.41
N HIS A 110 0.82 10.70 10.94
CA HIS A 110 1.45 11.95 11.40
C HIS A 110 1.97 12.84 10.28
N GLY A 111 1.82 12.43 9.01
CA GLY A 111 2.48 13.08 7.90
C GLY A 111 3.99 12.89 7.92
N PHE A 112 4.68 13.63 7.06
CA PHE A 112 6.13 13.62 6.97
C PHE A 112 6.77 14.34 8.17
N PRO A 113 7.96 13.90 8.62
CA PRO A 113 8.70 14.56 9.69
C PRO A 113 8.99 16.03 9.36
N GLN A 114 8.96 16.88 10.38
CA GLN A 114 9.21 18.32 10.22
C GLN A 114 10.55 18.61 9.53
N GLU A 115 11.60 17.82 9.82
CA GLU A 115 12.91 17.95 9.18
C GLU A 115 12.84 17.80 7.64
N LEU A 116 12.01 16.88 7.13
CA LEU A 116 11.81 16.68 5.70
C LEU A 116 11.07 17.87 5.08
N ILE A 117 10.05 18.37 5.79
CA ILE A 117 9.28 19.54 5.36
C ILE A 117 10.17 20.79 5.32
N ASP A 118 10.94 21.04 6.37
CA ASP A 118 11.84 22.19 6.47
C ASP A 118 12.90 22.17 5.35
N GLU A 119 13.46 21.00 5.04
CA GLU A 119 14.43 20.84 3.94
C GLU A 119 13.79 21.11 2.58
N LEU A 120 12.55 20.61 2.36
CA LEU A 120 11.81 20.88 1.13
C LEU A 120 11.50 22.36 0.99
N GLU A 121 11.04 23.03 2.06
CA GLU A 121 10.79 24.47 2.05
C GLU A 121 12.07 25.27 1.75
N LEU A 122 13.20 24.87 2.35
CA LEU A 122 14.49 25.52 2.14
C LEU A 122 14.97 25.40 0.69
N LYS A 123 14.92 24.19 0.12
CA LYS A 123 15.40 23.92 -1.26
C LYS A 123 14.47 24.50 -2.34
N THR A 124 13.19 24.64 -2.05
CA THR A 124 12.20 25.15 -3.01
C THR A 124 11.92 26.64 -2.86
N GLY A 125 12.19 27.22 -1.68
CA GLY A 125 11.86 28.60 -1.35
C GLY A 125 10.37 28.84 -1.16
N ARG A 126 9.58 27.79 -0.94
CA ARG A 126 8.10 27.84 -0.80
C ARG A 126 7.69 27.18 0.50
N LYS A 127 6.62 27.66 1.13
CA LYS A 127 6.07 27.00 2.31
C LYS A 127 5.29 25.75 1.93
N VAL A 128 5.12 24.85 2.89
CA VAL A 128 4.31 23.63 2.75
C VAL A 128 3.03 23.78 3.55
N ILE A 129 1.92 23.36 2.93
CA ILE A 129 0.60 23.21 3.57
C ILE A 129 0.11 21.77 3.41
N GLY A 130 -0.76 21.33 4.32
CA GLY A 130 -1.24 19.95 4.38
C GLY A 130 -0.40 19.10 5.31
N ASN A 131 0.48 18.28 4.74
CA ASN A 131 1.30 17.28 5.43
C ASN A 131 0.48 16.25 6.24
N ILE A 132 -0.51 15.65 5.58
CA ILE A 132 -1.40 14.63 6.14
C ILE A 132 -1.65 13.51 5.13
N ALA A 133 -2.19 12.38 5.59
CA ALA A 133 -2.80 11.40 4.70
C ALA A 133 -4.16 11.90 4.22
N ALA A 134 -4.36 11.97 2.91
CA ALA A 134 -5.61 12.44 2.33
C ALA A 134 -5.83 11.91 0.92
N SER A 135 -7.10 11.88 0.48
CA SER A 135 -7.40 11.73 -0.93
C SER A 135 -6.92 12.95 -1.72
N GLY A 136 -6.31 12.74 -2.90
CA GLY A 136 -5.86 13.84 -3.75
C GLY A 136 -6.98 14.79 -4.14
N THR A 137 -8.20 14.28 -4.36
CA THR A 137 -9.37 15.13 -4.67
C THR A 137 -9.82 15.96 -3.47
N GLU A 138 -9.73 15.41 -2.25
CA GLU A 138 -10.15 16.11 -1.03
C GLU A 138 -9.15 17.20 -0.67
N ILE A 139 -7.86 16.89 -0.68
CA ILE A 139 -6.86 17.88 -0.28
C ILE A 139 -6.74 19.04 -1.26
N ILE A 140 -6.94 18.79 -2.57
CA ILE A 140 -7.00 19.87 -3.57
C ILE A 140 -8.25 20.73 -3.34
N LYS A 141 -9.39 20.13 -3.00
CA LYS A 141 -10.60 20.88 -2.67
C LYS A 141 -10.40 21.77 -1.44
N ASP A 142 -9.72 21.27 -0.42
CA ASP A 142 -9.59 21.96 0.87
C ASP A 142 -8.48 23.02 0.86
N LEU A 143 -7.35 22.75 0.17
CA LEU A 143 -6.15 23.59 0.20
C LEU A 143 -5.82 24.28 -1.13
N GLY A 144 -6.51 23.94 -2.22
CA GLY A 144 -6.26 24.48 -3.56
C GLY A 144 -6.37 26.00 -3.62
N GLU A 145 -7.38 26.59 -2.97
CA GLU A 145 -7.51 28.05 -2.92
C GLU A 145 -6.38 28.73 -2.16
N VAL A 146 -5.87 28.10 -1.09
CA VAL A 146 -4.74 28.65 -0.32
C VAL A 146 -3.49 28.62 -1.20
N HIS A 147 -3.20 27.48 -1.84
CA HIS A 147 -2.11 27.35 -2.80
C HIS A 147 -2.17 28.40 -3.92
N VAL A 148 -3.33 28.62 -4.52
CA VAL A 148 -3.48 29.62 -5.59
C VAL A 148 -3.20 31.04 -5.11
N LYS A 149 -3.52 31.36 -3.85
CA LYS A 149 -3.28 32.69 -3.25
C LYS A 149 -1.82 32.89 -2.81
N THR A 150 -1.17 31.85 -2.29
CA THR A 150 0.14 31.98 -1.63
C THR A 150 1.30 31.42 -2.46
N GLY A 151 1.04 30.43 -3.31
CA GLY A 151 2.06 29.64 -4.00
C GLY A 151 2.73 28.57 -3.13
N ASP A 152 2.16 28.26 -1.96
CA ASP A 152 2.66 27.23 -1.04
C ASP A 152 2.37 25.81 -1.55
N LEU A 153 3.28 24.87 -1.35
CA LEU A 153 3.18 23.51 -1.84
C LEU A 153 2.17 22.70 -1.02
N ILE A 154 1.20 22.07 -1.68
CA ILE A 154 0.29 21.12 -1.01
C ILE A 154 1.00 19.77 -0.97
N VAL A 155 1.54 19.40 0.19
CA VAL A 155 2.22 18.10 0.38
C VAL A 155 1.29 17.14 1.11
N TYR A 156 1.19 15.91 0.65
CA TYR A 156 0.37 14.87 1.29
C TYR A 156 0.85 13.46 0.98
N THR A 157 0.28 12.49 1.66
CA THR A 157 0.58 11.07 1.50
C THR A 157 -0.71 10.24 1.41
N SER A 158 -0.56 8.93 1.25
CA SER A 158 -1.64 7.95 1.24
C SER A 158 -1.31 6.81 2.22
N ALA A 159 -2.03 5.69 2.14
CA ALA A 159 -1.67 4.49 2.89
C ALA A 159 -0.35 3.85 2.39
N ASP A 160 0.01 4.11 1.13
CA ASP A 160 1.27 3.66 0.54
C ASP A 160 2.43 4.60 0.91
N SER A 161 3.67 4.09 0.81
CA SER A 161 4.90 4.86 1.01
C SER A 161 5.16 5.83 -0.17
N VAL A 162 4.37 6.90 -0.25
CA VAL A 162 4.43 7.91 -1.31
C VAL A 162 4.43 9.33 -0.74
N LEU A 163 5.15 10.23 -1.41
CA LEU A 163 5.08 11.68 -1.20
C LEU A 163 4.48 12.32 -2.43
N GLN A 164 3.37 13.02 -2.26
CA GLN A 164 2.62 13.69 -3.32
C GLN A 164 2.67 15.19 -3.09
N ILE A 165 2.88 15.95 -4.18
CA ILE A 165 2.91 17.42 -4.16
C ILE A 165 1.93 17.93 -5.20
N ALA A 166 0.83 18.54 -4.76
CA ALA A 166 -0.14 19.16 -5.65
C ALA A 166 0.20 20.65 -5.86
N MET A 167 0.26 21.05 -7.13
CA MET A 167 0.62 22.39 -7.58
C MET A 167 -0.23 22.77 -8.79
N HIS A 168 -0.88 23.93 -8.75
CA HIS A 168 -1.66 24.45 -9.87
C HIS A 168 -0.73 25.00 -10.95
N GLU A 169 -0.92 24.57 -12.20
CA GLU A 169 0.00 24.88 -13.30
C GLU A 169 0.13 26.37 -13.61
N GLU A 170 -0.95 27.15 -13.41
CA GLU A 170 -0.91 28.61 -13.61
C GLU A 170 -0.18 29.36 -12.48
N VAL A 171 0.05 28.72 -11.33
CA VAL A 171 0.74 29.30 -10.16
C VAL A 171 2.20 28.88 -10.17
N ILE A 172 2.45 27.60 -10.47
CA ILE A 172 3.79 27.01 -10.58
C ILE A 172 3.84 26.26 -11.92
N PRO A 173 4.61 26.75 -12.91
CA PRO A 173 4.72 26.11 -14.22
C PRO A 173 5.22 24.66 -14.12
N ILE A 174 4.80 23.80 -15.05
CA ILE A 174 5.07 22.36 -15.03
C ILE A 174 6.56 22.00 -14.92
N GLU A 175 7.45 22.77 -15.57
CA GLU A 175 8.89 22.55 -15.48
C GLU A 175 9.42 22.73 -14.04
N GLU A 176 8.89 23.74 -13.35
CA GLU A 176 9.22 24.01 -11.94
C GLU A 176 8.61 22.95 -11.02
N GLN A 177 7.40 22.47 -11.33
CA GLN A 177 6.80 21.35 -10.59
C GLN A 177 7.68 20.10 -10.65
N TYR A 178 8.20 19.74 -11.82
CA TYR A 178 9.13 18.62 -11.95
C TYR A 178 10.45 18.85 -11.23
N ARG A 179 10.99 20.08 -11.26
CA ARG A 179 12.19 20.41 -10.48
C ARG A 179 11.96 20.21 -8.98
N ILE A 180 10.79 20.62 -8.46
CA ILE A 180 10.40 20.44 -7.06
C ILE A 180 10.23 18.94 -6.73
N SER A 181 9.60 18.16 -7.61
CA SER A 181 9.48 16.71 -7.42
C SER A 181 10.83 16.00 -7.40
N GLN A 182 11.78 16.43 -8.23
CA GLN A 182 13.15 15.89 -8.22
C GLN A 182 13.86 16.24 -6.91
N ILE A 183 13.72 17.47 -6.41
CA ILE A 183 14.25 17.87 -5.11
C ILE A 183 13.71 17.01 -3.97
N ALA A 184 12.41 16.70 -3.98
CA ALA A 184 11.80 15.86 -2.95
C ALA A 184 12.25 14.39 -3.03
N ARG A 185 12.77 13.97 -4.18
CA ARG A 185 13.26 12.60 -4.40
C ARG A 185 14.71 12.41 -3.94
N ASP A 186 15.53 13.46 -4.00
CA ASP A 186 16.98 13.46 -3.70
C ASP A 186 17.28 13.71 -2.22
#